data_AF-A0A946K075-F1
#
_entry.id   AF-A0A946K075-F1
#
_cell.length_a   1.000
_cell.length_b   1.000
_cell.length_c   1.000
_cell.angle_alpha   90.00
_cell.angle_beta   90.00
_cell.angle_gamma   90.00
#
_symmetry.space_group_name_H-M   'P 1'
#
loop_
_entity.id
_entity.type
_entity.pdbx_description
1 polymer ?
#
loop_
_entity_poly.entity_id
_entity_poly.type
_entity_poly.pdbx_seq_one_letter_code
_entity_poly.pdbx_strand_id
1 'polypeptide(L)'
;MKHSRGMFEMWRHAEVQKYSGIAEDADGIEINMPAKTSDDSDRLIEFWLKAAQDGWGFRWGIGIMTESARAAISWRHSSGAAEIEAFIKPENSDSIALALRLGMNATDVFSEGAQRYRMSL
;
A
#
# COMPACT_ATOMS: atom_id res chain seq x y z
N MET A 1 -2.49 21.79 -2.49
CA MET A 1 -2.51 20.54 -1.69
C MET A 1 -1.12 20.28 -1.12
N LYS A 2 -1.00 19.83 0.14
CA LYS A 2 0.31 19.65 0.84
C LYS A 2 0.98 18.29 0.55
N HIS A 3 0.41 17.49 -0.36
CA HIS A 3 0.82 16.11 -0.67
C HIS A 3 1.71 15.99 -1.93
N SER A 4 1.81 17.05 -2.75
CA SER A 4 2.35 16.98 -4.10
C SER A 4 3.85 16.74 -4.17
N ARG A 5 4.65 17.28 -3.24
CA ARG A 5 6.12 17.23 -3.38
C ARG A 5 6.71 15.83 -3.19
N GLY A 6 6.30 15.10 -2.15
CA GLY A 6 6.83 13.75 -1.89
C GLY A 6 6.42 12.74 -2.97
N MET A 7 5.17 12.82 -3.41
CA MET A 7 4.66 11.98 -4.50
C MET A 7 5.31 12.33 -5.83
N PHE A 8 5.47 13.62 -6.15
CA PHE A 8 6.19 14.05 -7.36
C PHE A 8 7.63 13.54 -7.40
N GLU A 9 8.36 13.63 -6.28
CA GLU A 9 9.73 13.08 -6.19
C GLU A 9 9.78 11.55 -6.33
N MET A 10 8.75 10.84 -5.87
CA MET A 10 8.62 9.40 -6.08
C MET A 10 8.34 9.08 -7.57
N TRP A 11 7.39 9.75 -8.21
CA TRP A 11 6.97 9.46 -9.58
C TRP A 11 8.03 9.79 -10.64
N ARG A 12 8.97 10.69 -10.33
CA ARG A 12 10.09 11.02 -11.22
C ARG A 12 11.30 10.08 -11.07
N HIS A 13 11.29 9.13 -10.13
CA HIS A 13 12.43 8.26 -9.86
C HIS A 13 12.74 7.35 -11.06
N ALA A 14 14.03 7.12 -11.37
CA ALA A 14 14.46 6.41 -12.59
C ALA A 14 13.82 5.03 -12.79
N GLU A 15 13.55 4.29 -11.72
CA GLU A 15 12.87 2.99 -11.79
C GLU A 15 11.40 3.12 -12.20
N VAL A 16 10.71 4.16 -11.73
CA VAL A 16 9.36 4.50 -12.21
C VAL A 16 9.41 4.82 -13.69
N GLN A 17 10.43 5.57 -14.15
CA GLN A 17 10.62 5.87 -15.57
C GLN A 17 10.79 4.61 -16.42
N LYS A 18 11.53 3.63 -15.91
CA LYS A 18 11.88 2.41 -16.65
C LYS A 18 10.70 1.47 -16.84
N TYR A 19 9.80 1.40 -15.86
CA TYR A 19 8.71 0.42 -15.86
C TYR A 19 7.31 1.02 -16.06
N SER A 20 7.16 2.35 -16.08
CA SER A 20 5.87 2.99 -16.36
C SER A 20 5.58 3.01 -17.86
N GLY A 21 4.32 2.73 -18.22
CA GLY A 21 3.77 2.98 -19.55
C GLY A 21 3.06 4.33 -19.64
N ILE A 22 2.22 4.48 -20.66
CA ILE A 22 1.30 5.62 -20.78
C ILE A 22 0.33 5.55 -19.59
N ALA A 23 0.16 6.69 -18.90
CA ALA A 23 -0.85 6.86 -17.86
C ALA A 23 -1.90 7.86 -18.33
N GLU A 24 -3.15 7.62 -17.98
CA GLU A 24 -4.27 8.54 -18.20
C GLU A 24 -4.82 8.97 -16.84
N ASP A 25 -5.35 10.19 -16.77
CA ASP A 25 -6.07 10.66 -15.59
C ASP A 25 -7.52 10.13 -15.55
N ALA A 26 -8.29 10.65 -14.59
CA ALA A 26 -9.69 10.26 -14.41
C ALA A 26 -10.60 10.53 -15.63
N ASP A 27 -10.21 11.46 -16.50
CA ASP A 27 -10.97 11.88 -17.68
C ASP A 27 -10.44 11.21 -18.98
N GLY A 28 -9.46 10.30 -18.86
CA GLY A 28 -8.84 9.63 -20.01
C GLY A 28 -7.81 10.51 -20.73
N ILE A 29 -7.35 11.59 -20.10
CA ILE A 29 -6.33 12.47 -20.67
C ILE A 29 -4.96 11.95 -20.26
N GLU A 30 -4.06 11.81 -21.23
CA GLU A 30 -2.70 11.36 -21.00
C GLU A 30 -1.95 12.25 -19.98
N ILE A 31 -1.19 11.61 -19.09
CA ILE A 31 -0.31 12.22 -18.12
C ILE A 31 1.13 11.99 -18.60
N ASN A 32 1.97 13.03 -18.55
CA ASN A 32 3.38 12.86 -18.88
C ASN A 32 4.01 11.88 -17.89
N MET A 33 4.48 10.73 -18.39
CA MET A 33 5.26 9.77 -17.61
C MET A 33 6.72 9.71 -18.09
N PRO A 34 7.71 9.85 -17.20
CA PRO A 34 7.55 10.24 -15.79
C PRO A 34 6.96 11.63 -15.61
N ALA A 35 6.31 11.85 -14.45
CA ALA A 35 5.77 13.15 -14.06
C ALA A 35 6.83 14.24 -14.24
N LYS A 36 6.54 15.25 -15.07
CA LYS A 36 7.45 16.37 -15.36
C LYS A 36 7.17 17.56 -14.47
N THR A 37 5.92 17.66 -14.02
CA THR A 37 5.40 18.74 -13.19
C THR A 37 4.67 18.18 -11.98
N SER A 38 4.45 19.03 -10.98
CA SER A 38 3.57 18.67 -9.85
C SER A 38 2.13 18.40 -10.29
N ASP A 39 1.69 19.03 -11.38
CA ASP A 39 0.35 18.82 -11.98
C ASP A 39 0.20 17.38 -12.51
N ASP A 40 1.21 16.85 -13.20
CA ASP A 40 1.21 15.43 -13.63
C ASP A 40 1.08 14.47 -12.43
N SER A 41 1.74 14.79 -11.31
CA SER A 41 1.64 14.01 -10.07
C SER A 41 0.28 14.18 -9.38
N ASP A 42 -0.30 15.37 -9.39
CA ASP A 42 -1.58 15.65 -8.75
C ASP A 42 -2.72 14.94 -9.49
N ARG A 43 -2.67 14.90 -10.84
CA ARG A 43 -3.62 14.13 -11.67
C ARG A 43 -3.58 12.62 -11.38
N LEU A 44 -2.39 12.06 -11.13
CA LEU A 44 -2.26 10.67 -10.67
C LEU A 44 -2.90 10.45 -9.28
N ILE A 45 -2.69 11.38 -8.36
CA ILE A 45 -3.29 11.32 -7.02
C ILE A 45 -4.82 11.38 -7.11
N GLU A 46 -5.35 12.31 -7.90
CA GLU A 46 -6.78 12.47 -8.12
C GLU A 46 -7.41 11.22 -8.76
N PHE A 47 -6.75 10.63 -9.77
CA PHE A 47 -7.17 9.36 -10.35
C PHE A 47 -7.31 8.27 -9.27
N TRP A 48 -6.28 8.07 -8.44
CA TRP A 48 -6.31 7.03 -7.42
C TRP A 48 -7.30 7.31 -6.29
N LEU A 49 -7.48 8.58 -5.91
CA LEU A 49 -8.49 8.99 -4.93
C LEU A 49 -9.91 8.72 -5.47
N LYS A 50 -10.17 9.07 -6.72
CA LYS A 50 -11.44 8.77 -7.39
C LYS A 50 -11.66 7.27 -7.50
N ALA A 51 -10.66 6.51 -7.96
CA ALA A 51 -10.74 5.07 -8.05
C ALA A 51 -11.07 4.43 -6.70
N ALA A 52 -10.45 4.90 -5.61
CA ALA A 52 -10.73 4.44 -4.25
C ALA A 52 -12.17 4.77 -3.82
N GLN A 53 -12.67 5.98 -4.10
CA GLN A 53 -14.06 6.36 -3.85
C GLN A 53 -15.07 5.52 -4.65
N ASP A 54 -14.74 5.22 -5.91
CA ASP A 54 -15.52 4.34 -6.80
C ASP A 54 -15.37 2.85 -6.41
N GLY A 55 -14.59 2.56 -5.36
CA GLY A 55 -14.46 1.26 -4.73
C GLY A 55 -13.60 0.26 -5.49
N TRP A 56 -12.87 0.66 -6.54
CA TRP A 56 -12.01 -0.23 -7.32
C TRP A 56 -10.51 0.13 -7.28
N GLY A 57 -10.17 1.35 -6.88
CA GLY A 57 -8.79 1.79 -6.68
C GLY A 57 -8.10 0.89 -5.67
N PHE A 58 -6.85 0.53 -5.96
CA PHE A 58 -6.02 -0.34 -5.12
C PHE A 58 -6.61 -1.75 -4.85
N ARG A 59 -7.62 -2.21 -5.59
CA ARG A 59 -8.10 -3.60 -5.50
C ARG A 59 -7.01 -4.62 -5.82
N TRP A 60 -6.06 -4.26 -6.69
CA TRP A 60 -4.85 -5.04 -6.89
C TRP A 60 -4.10 -5.22 -5.57
N GLY A 61 -4.01 -4.18 -4.73
CA GLY A 61 -3.53 -4.25 -3.35
C GLY A 61 -4.29 -5.30 -2.55
N ILE A 62 -5.61 -5.21 -2.46
CA ILE A 62 -6.42 -6.17 -1.68
C ILE A 62 -6.21 -7.63 -2.15
N GLY A 63 -6.11 -7.85 -3.46
CA GLY A 63 -5.90 -9.17 -4.06
C GLY A 63 -4.47 -9.69 -4.03
N ILE A 64 -3.45 -8.83 -3.89
CA ILE A 64 -2.04 -9.25 -3.76
C ILE A 64 -1.54 -9.19 -2.31
N MET A 65 -2.22 -8.49 -1.41
CA MET A 65 -1.71 -8.28 -0.05
C MET A 65 -1.59 -9.59 0.71
N THR A 66 -2.47 -10.58 0.48
CA THR A 66 -2.36 -11.88 1.14
C THR A 66 -1.10 -12.63 0.69
N GLU A 67 -0.84 -12.64 -0.60
CA GLU A 67 0.24 -13.34 -1.29
C GLU A 67 1.57 -12.65 -1.01
N SER A 68 1.57 -11.31 -1.04
CA SER A 68 2.73 -10.48 -0.71
C SER A 68 3.09 -10.63 0.76
N ALA A 69 2.10 -10.61 1.67
CA ALA A 69 2.34 -10.86 3.08
C ALA A 69 2.87 -12.28 3.31
N ARG A 70 2.29 -13.32 2.68
CA ARG A 70 2.80 -14.69 2.76
C ARG A 70 4.24 -14.80 2.26
N ALA A 71 4.58 -14.16 1.15
CA ALA A 71 5.94 -14.14 0.63
C ALA A 71 6.91 -13.45 1.62
N ALA A 72 6.52 -12.31 2.17
CA ALA A 72 7.31 -11.61 3.19
C ALA A 72 7.51 -12.44 4.47
N ILE A 73 6.44 -13.09 4.95
CA ILE A 73 6.47 -14.03 6.08
C ILE A 73 7.43 -15.19 5.81
N SER A 74 7.30 -15.85 4.65
CA SER A 74 8.15 -16.96 4.25
C SER A 74 9.62 -16.55 4.19
N TRP A 75 9.90 -15.37 3.62
CA TRP A 75 11.25 -14.82 3.57
C TRP A 75 11.80 -14.55 4.98
N ARG A 76 11.02 -13.92 5.86
CA ARG A 76 11.44 -13.65 7.24
C ARG A 76 11.70 -14.93 8.04
N HIS A 77 10.84 -15.93 7.90
CA HIS A 77 11.05 -17.24 8.52
C HIS A 77 12.34 -17.90 8.02
N SER A 78 12.58 -17.91 6.70
CA SER A 78 13.85 -18.42 6.15
C SER A 78 15.09 -17.64 6.59
N SER A 79 14.90 -16.40 7.05
CA SER A 79 15.95 -15.54 7.61
C SER A 79 16.12 -15.70 9.13
N GLY A 80 15.46 -16.68 9.76
CA GLY A 80 15.58 -17.00 11.19
C GLY A 80 14.69 -16.18 12.13
N ALA A 81 13.69 -15.47 11.60
CA ALA A 81 12.69 -14.84 12.46
C ALA A 81 11.80 -15.91 13.11
N ALA A 82 11.58 -15.79 14.43
CA ALA A 82 10.73 -16.71 15.20
C ALA A 82 9.29 -16.20 15.41
N GLU A 83 9.06 -14.91 15.15
CA GLU A 83 7.77 -14.25 15.36
C GLU A 83 7.59 -13.09 14.37
N ILE A 84 6.33 -12.85 14.00
CA ILE A 84 5.88 -11.66 13.28
C ILE A 84 4.86 -10.93 14.14
N GLU A 85 4.97 -9.60 14.14
CA GLU A 85 4.02 -8.72 14.81
C GLU A 85 3.53 -7.63 13.86
N ALA A 86 2.28 -7.19 14.06
CA ALA A 86 1.68 -6.08 13.36
C ALA A 86 0.89 -5.22 14.35
N PHE A 87 1.06 -3.90 14.28
CA PHE A 87 0.25 -2.95 15.05
C PHE A 87 -0.78 -2.33 14.11
N ILE A 88 -2.05 -2.61 14.37
CA ILE A 88 -3.16 -2.24 13.47
C ILE A 88 -4.15 -1.37 14.23
N LYS A 89 -4.50 -0.23 13.65
CA LYS A 89 -5.54 0.66 14.17
C LYS A 89 -6.89 -0.07 14.20
N PRO A 90 -7.69 0.02 15.28
CA PRO A 90 -8.97 -0.68 15.39
C PRO A 90 -9.94 -0.40 14.25
N GLU A 91 -9.84 0.77 13.63
CA GLU A 91 -10.70 1.19 12.52
C GLU A 91 -10.33 0.52 11.18
N ASN A 92 -9.13 -0.06 11.07
CA ASN A 92 -8.62 -0.67 9.85
C ASN A 92 -9.03 -2.15 9.76
N SER A 93 -10.33 -2.37 9.55
CA SER A 93 -10.95 -3.70 9.48
C SER A 93 -10.32 -4.60 8.40
N ASP A 94 -9.90 -4.05 7.26
CA ASP A 94 -9.27 -4.82 6.18
C ASP A 94 -7.91 -5.40 6.59
N SER A 95 -7.08 -4.61 7.29
CA SER A 95 -5.78 -5.08 7.77
C SER A 95 -5.94 -6.08 8.92
N ILE A 96 -6.93 -5.88 9.79
CA ILE A 96 -7.30 -6.86 10.83
C ILE A 96 -7.69 -8.18 10.17
N ALA A 97 -8.58 -8.16 9.18
CA ALA A 97 -9.01 -9.35 8.45
C ALA A 97 -7.84 -10.07 7.77
N LEU A 98 -6.89 -9.32 7.19
CA LEU A 98 -5.66 -9.86 6.63
C LEU A 98 -4.78 -10.54 7.69
N ALA A 99 -4.52 -9.87 8.83
CA ALA A 99 -3.71 -10.43 9.90
C ALA A 99 -4.28 -11.75 10.45
N LEU A 100 -5.60 -11.78 10.69
CA LEU A 100 -6.31 -13.00 11.12
C LEU A 100 -6.22 -14.10 10.06
N ARG A 101 -6.39 -13.77 8.77
CA ARG A 101 -6.26 -14.72 7.65
C ARG A 101 -4.85 -15.32 7.53
N LEU A 102 -3.84 -14.57 7.93
CA LEU A 102 -2.44 -15.00 7.94
C LEU A 102 -2.08 -15.85 9.17
N GLY A 103 -3.01 -16.01 10.13
CA GLY A 103 -2.79 -16.81 11.35
C GLY A 103 -2.29 -16.00 12.54
N MET A 104 -2.34 -14.68 12.47
CA MET A 104 -2.00 -13.81 13.60
C MET A 104 -3.14 -13.74 14.61
N ASN A 105 -2.79 -13.67 15.88
CA ASN A 105 -3.74 -13.52 16.99
C ASN A 105 -3.63 -12.11 17.57
N ALA A 106 -4.78 -11.50 17.85
CA ALA A 106 -4.83 -10.26 18.59
C ALA A 106 -4.29 -10.45 20.01
N THR A 107 -3.67 -9.40 20.56
CA THR A 107 -3.21 -9.36 21.94
C THR A 107 -3.84 -8.17 22.66
N ASP A 108 -3.73 -8.13 23.99
CA ASP A 108 -4.16 -6.99 24.79
C ASP A 108 -3.12 -5.84 24.81
N VAL A 109 -2.06 -5.93 23.99
CA VAL A 109 -1.01 -4.91 23.90
C VAL A 109 -1.38 -3.90 22.83
N PHE A 110 -1.29 -2.61 23.19
CA PHE A 110 -1.51 -1.49 22.29
C PHE A 110 -0.29 -0.57 22.26
N SER A 111 0.01 -0.01 21.09
CA SER A 111 1.01 1.04 20.91
C SER A 111 0.41 2.14 20.05
N GLU A 112 0.45 3.39 20.52
CA GLU A 112 -0.10 4.56 19.83
C GLU A 112 -1.56 4.36 19.37
N GLY A 113 -2.37 3.65 20.15
CA GLY A 113 -3.77 3.33 19.80
C GLY A 113 -3.95 2.26 18.72
N ALA A 114 -2.89 1.59 18.29
CA ALA A 114 -2.94 0.42 17.41
C ALA A 114 -2.77 -0.87 18.24
N GLN A 115 -3.62 -1.86 18.00
CA GLN A 115 -3.57 -3.15 18.67
C GLN A 115 -2.49 -4.03 18.05
N ARG A 116 -1.74 -4.74 18.89
CA ARG A 116 -0.74 -5.71 18.45
C ARG A 116 -1.39 -7.05 18.11
N TYR A 117 -1.09 -7.54 16.91
CA TYR A 117 -1.34 -8.88 16.42
C TYR A 117 0.00 -9.62 16.34
N ARG A 118 0.05 -10.89 16.70
CA ARG A 118 1.28 -11.70 16.66
C ARG A 118 1.06 -13.12 16.15
N MET A 119 2.08 -13.70 15.53
CA MET A 119 2.17 -15.14 15.26
C MET A 119 3.60 -15.63 15.38
N SER A 120 3.77 -16.86 15.86
CA SER A 120 5.04 -17.57 15.73
C SER A 120 5.24 -18.04 14.29
N LEU A 121 6.50 -18.06 13.84
CA LEU A 121 6.90 -18.54 12.52
C LEU A 121 7.37 -19.99 12.56
#